data_AF-A0A9P7JXS2-F1
#
_entry.id   AF-A0A9P7JXS2-F1
#
_cell.length_a   1.000
_cell.length_b   1.000
_cell.length_c   1.000
_cell.angle_alpha   90.00
_cell.angle_beta   90.00
_cell.angle_gamma   90.00
#
_symmetry.space_group_name_H-M   'P 1'
#
loop_
_entity.id
_entity.type
_entity.pdbx_description
1 polymer ?
#
loop_
_entity_poly.entity_id
_entity_poly.type
_entity_poly.pdbx_seq_one_letter_code
_entity_poly.pdbx_strand_id
1 'polypeptide(L)'
;IFARLEETSARFLISSSPIKSSTRLPTMPLAMISPIKHAPKSRLHCNMSLKSTREKKLKEEVKNLTKQVTMLKEHVSALQATVILQGCYCDRVRNHLETQEKKGCRDSDNIKLNGDGMPRLLTSDEVFEQVLQYQEHQQAKAAKKETRKAAREARTCEMEVWMQEDEARKSRNKAKTEQWKVAVKEWEAERVLAKQERRKLQWKKPVHGPIEKPCPKPK
;
A
#
# COMPACT_ATOMS: atom_id res chain seq x y z
N ILE A 1 39.36 -20.61 2.34
CA ILE A 1 38.16 -19.94 1.79
C ILE A 1 36.97 -20.05 2.76
N PHE A 2 36.66 -21.24 3.30
CA PHE A 2 35.53 -21.42 4.23
C PHE A 2 35.62 -20.67 5.57
N ALA A 3 36.82 -20.50 6.14
CA ALA A 3 37.01 -19.79 7.43
C ALA A 3 36.52 -18.33 7.41
N ARG A 4 36.57 -17.64 6.25
CA ARG A 4 36.07 -16.25 6.13
C ARG A 4 34.55 -16.14 6.07
N LEU A 5 33.84 -17.22 5.71
CA LEU A 5 32.37 -17.17 5.62
C LEU A 5 31.70 -17.21 7.00
N GLU A 6 32.33 -17.84 8.00
CA GLU A 6 31.80 -17.89 9.36
C GLU A 6 31.66 -16.50 10.00
N GLU A 7 32.51 -15.55 9.61
CA GLU A 7 32.50 -14.17 10.10
C GLU A 7 31.49 -13.27 9.37
N THR A 8 30.87 -13.76 8.29
CA THR A 8 29.92 -12.99 7.49
C THR A 8 28.47 -13.30 7.84
N SER A 9 27.54 -12.46 7.38
CA SER A 9 26.09 -12.74 7.47
C SER A 9 25.67 -14.01 6.73
N ALA A 10 26.55 -14.60 5.92
CA ALA A 10 26.33 -15.83 5.18
C ALA A 10 26.76 -17.11 5.93
N ARG A 11 27.12 -17.02 7.23
CA ARG A 11 27.48 -18.17 8.09
C ARG A 11 26.47 -19.32 8.04
N PHE A 12 25.17 -19.01 7.86
CA PHE A 12 24.11 -20.00 7.79
C PHE A 12 24.24 -20.98 6.63
N LEU A 13 25.04 -20.68 5.60
CA LEU A 13 25.30 -21.59 4.47
C LEU A 13 26.23 -22.76 4.83
N ILE A 14 27.02 -22.61 5.90
CA ILE A 14 27.99 -23.62 6.35
C ILE A 14 27.56 -24.22 7.71
N SER A 15 26.75 -23.49 8.47
CA SER A 15 26.19 -23.98 9.73
C SER A 15 25.24 -25.15 9.50
N SER A 16 25.37 -26.19 10.33
CA SER A 16 24.40 -27.30 10.41
C SER A 16 23.10 -26.91 11.13
N SER A 17 23.03 -25.69 11.70
CA SER A 17 21.84 -25.21 12.38
C SER A 17 20.74 -24.78 11.39
N PRO A 18 19.46 -25.04 11.68
CA PRO A 18 18.34 -24.55 10.87
C PRO A 18 18.35 -23.03 10.73
N ILE A 19 17.91 -22.54 9.56
CA ILE A 19 17.78 -21.10 9.30
C ILE A 19 16.70 -20.52 10.23
N LYS A 20 17.07 -19.50 11.00
CA LYS A 20 16.18 -18.78 11.91
C LYS A 20 15.55 -17.57 11.23
N SER A 21 14.45 -17.09 11.78
CA SER A 21 13.80 -15.85 11.31
C SER A 21 14.72 -14.61 11.37
N SER A 22 15.68 -14.61 12.30
CA SER A 22 16.66 -13.53 12.51
C SER A 22 17.80 -13.49 11.48
N THR A 23 17.98 -14.54 10.68
CA THR A 23 19.02 -14.60 9.66
C THR A 23 18.71 -13.64 8.51
N ARG A 24 19.53 -12.60 8.33
CA ARG A 24 19.38 -11.63 7.25
C ARG A 24 20.14 -12.09 6.00
N LEU A 25 19.41 -12.25 4.90
CA LEU A 25 20.02 -12.42 3.59
C LEU A 25 20.62 -11.09 3.11
N PRO A 26 21.74 -11.12 2.37
CA PRO A 26 22.28 -9.93 1.74
C PRO A 26 21.22 -9.25 0.85
N THR A 27 21.02 -7.95 1.02
CA THR A 27 20.15 -7.18 0.13
C THR A 27 20.87 -6.97 -1.19
N MET A 28 20.31 -7.50 -2.27
CA MET A 28 20.84 -7.26 -3.60
C MET A 28 20.52 -5.81 -4.01
N PRO A 29 21.52 -4.97 -4.31
CA PRO A 29 21.26 -3.59 -4.71
C PRO A 29 20.53 -3.58 -6.07
N LEU A 30 19.37 -2.94 -6.11
CA LEU A 30 18.66 -2.71 -7.35
C LEU A 30 19.24 -1.48 -8.06
N ALA A 31 19.67 -1.64 -9.30
CA ALA A 31 20.11 -0.52 -10.12
C ALA A 31 18.90 0.29 -10.58
N MET A 32 18.95 1.63 -10.52
CA MET A 32 17.88 2.41 -11.12
C MET A 32 17.91 2.28 -12.65
N ILE A 33 16.91 1.63 -13.24
CA ILE A 33 16.73 1.63 -14.69
C ILE A 33 16.14 2.98 -15.08
N SER A 34 16.83 3.71 -15.96
CA SER A 34 16.29 4.97 -16.51
C SER A 34 14.92 4.70 -17.16
N PRO A 35 13.91 5.55 -16.96
CA PRO A 35 12.60 5.37 -17.59
C PRO A 35 12.72 5.18 -19.11
N ILE A 36 11.92 4.26 -19.65
CA ILE A 36 11.78 4.11 -21.10
C ILE A 36 11.05 5.36 -21.59
N LYS A 37 11.82 6.34 -22.07
CA LYS A 37 11.26 7.53 -22.72
C LYS A 37 10.73 7.10 -24.08
N HIS A 38 9.41 6.98 -24.21
CA HIS A 38 8.77 7.01 -25.51
C HIS A 38 8.99 8.41 -26.06
N ALA A 39 10.02 8.58 -26.91
CA ALA A 39 10.20 9.83 -27.61
C ALA A 39 8.88 10.15 -28.33
N PRO A 40 8.38 11.40 -28.28
CA PRO A 40 7.27 11.78 -29.12
C PRO A 40 7.65 11.41 -30.55
N LYS A 41 6.76 10.67 -31.24
CA LYS A 41 6.97 10.15 -32.59
C LYS A 41 7.50 11.22 -33.57
N SER A 42 7.36 12.51 -33.25
CA SER A 42 7.83 13.64 -34.04
C SER A 42 9.35 13.91 -34.06
N ARG A 43 10.16 13.47 -33.08
CA ARG A 43 11.58 13.91 -33.00
C ARG A 43 12.61 12.97 -33.64
N LEU A 44 12.32 11.66 -33.72
CA LEU A 44 13.20 10.68 -34.38
C LEU A 44 12.69 10.26 -35.76
N HIS A 45 11.40 10.48 -36.02
CA HIS A 45 10.83 10.43 -37.37
C HIS A 45 10.78 11.85 -37.95
N CYS A 46 11.93 12.50 -38.03
CA CYS A 46 12.12 13.44 -39.10
C CYS A 46 11.99 12.63 -40.39
N ASN A 47 10.80 12.69 -41.01
CA ASN A 47 10.55 12.34 -42.41
C ASN A 47 11.28 13.32 -43.35
N MET A 48 12.45 13.81 -42.93
CA MET A 48 13.36 14.57 -43.74
C MET A 48 14.00 13.59 -44.70
N SER A 49 13.85 13.83 -46.00
CA SER A 49 14.55 13.09 -47.03
C SER A 49 16.06 13.25 -46.80
N LEU A 50 16.69 12.18 -46.32
CA LEU A 50 18.13 12.14 -46.06
C LEU A 50 18.84 12.20 -47.41
N LYS A 51 19.55 13.31 -47.65
CA LYS A 51 20.19 13.59 -48.95
C LYS A 51 21.52 12.86 -49.09
N SER A 52 22.19 12.53 -47.97
CA SER A 52 23.53 11.94 -47.97
C SER A 52 23.54 10.46 -47.55
N THR A 53 24.39 9.65 -48.17
CA THR A 53 24.58 8.21 -47.86
C THR A 53 25.06 7.98 -46.43
N ARG A 54 25.89 8.90 -45.91
CA ARG A 54 26.39 8.87 -44.53
C ARG A 54 25.27 8.98 -43.49
N GLU A 55 24.31 9.86 -43.72
CA GLU A 55 23.19 10.09 -42.79
C GLU A 55 22.27 8.86 -42.71
N LYS A 56 22.10 8.15 -43.84
CA LYS A 56 21.33 6.89 -43.88
C LYS A 56 21.99 5.81 -43.00
N LYS A 57 23.31 5.62 -43.11
CA LYS A 57 24.07 4.67 -42.28
C LYS A 57 23.96 5.01 -40.80
N LEU A 58 24.18 6.27 -40.43
CA LEU A 58 24.11 6.71 -39.04
C LEU A 58 22.70 6.52 -38.45
N LYS A 59 21.65 6.77 -39.23
CA LYS A 59 20.27 6.52 -38.78
C LYS A 59 19.99 5.04 -38.55
N GLU A 60 20.53 4.17 -39.39
CA GLU A 60 20.42 2.72 -39.23
C GLU A 60 21.16 2.23 -37.98
N GLU A 61 22.38 2.72 -37.76
CA GLU A 61 23.16 2.43 -36.55
C GLU A 61 22.44 2.87 -35.27
N VAL A 62 21.88 4.09 -35.25
CA VAL A 62 21.09 4.59 -34.11
C VAL A 62 19.86 3.71 -33.88
N LYS A 63 19.18 3.24 -34.93
CA LYS A 63 18.05 2.29 -34.80
C LYS A 63 18.51 0.96 -34.22
N ASN A 64 19.66 0.45 -34.62
CA ASN A 64 20.18 -0.82 -34.12
C ASN A 64 20.62 -0.70 -32.66
N LEU A 65 21.33 0.36 -32.30
CA LEU A 65 21.74 0.63 -30.92
C LEU A 65 20.54 0.86 -30.00
N THR A 66 19.55 1.61 -30.44
CA THR A 66 18.32 1.82 -29.65
C THR A 66 17.59 0.51 -29.39
N LYS A 67 17.44 -0.36 -30.40
CA LYS A 67 16.89 -1.71 -30.22
C LYS A 67 17.70 -2.55 -29.21
N GLN A 68 19.03 -2.53 -29.30
CA GLN A 68 19.86 -3.27 -28.35
C GLN A 68 19.70 -2.76 -26.92
N VAL A 69 19.69 -1.43 -26.73
CA VAL A 69 19.48 -0.83 -25.41
C VAL A 69 18.09 -1.13 -24.85
N THR A 70 17.03 -1.14 -25.68
CA THR A 70 15.69 -1.52 -25.21
C THR A 70 15.65 -2.97 -24.76
N MET A 71 16.22 -3.89 -25.53
CA MET A 71 16.31 -5.32 -25.17
C MET A 71 17.06 -5.52 -23.85
N LEU A 72 18.19 -4.83 -23.65
CA LEU A 72 18.96 -4.92 -22.41
C LEU A 72 18.18 -4.35 -21.22
N LYS A 73 17.47 -3.23 -21.41
CA LYS A 73 16.63 -2.64 -20.34
C LYS A 73 15.49 -3.57 -19.94
N GLU A 74 14.84 -4.21 -20.90
CA GLU A 74 13.79 -5.21 -20.64
C GLU A 74 14.34 -6.40 -19.86
N HIS A 75 15.51 -6.92 -20.27
CA HIS A 75 16.17 -8.01 -19.55
C HIS A 75 16.53 -7.64 -18.11
N VAL A 76 17.15 -6.47 -17.88
CA VAL A 76 17.47 -6.00 -16.53
C VAL A 76 16.20 -5.78 -15.71
N SER A 77 15.12 -5.27 -16.31
CA SER A 77 13.84 -5.12 -15.63
C SER A 77 13.26 -6.46 -15.19
N ALA A 78 13.37 -7.50 -16.01
CA ALA A 78 12.94 -8.84 -15.65
C ALA A 78 13.76 -9.40 -14.48
N LEU A 79 15.09 -9.23 -14.50
CA LEU A 79 15.97 -9.63 -13.40
C LEU A 79 15.66 -8.87 -12.10
N GLN A 80 15.35 -7.58 -12.17
CA GLN A 80 14.96 -6.82 -10.98
C GLN A 80 13.62 -7.29 -10.42
N ALA A 81 12.66 -7.57 -11.30
CA ALA A 81 11.37 -8.13 -10.88
C ALA A 81 11.54 -9.47 -10.16
N THR A 82 12.40 -10.37 -10.65
CA THR A 82 12.65 -11.65 -9.98
C THR A 82 13.32 -11.47 -8.61
N VAL A 83 14.28 -10.56 -8.48
CA VAL A 83 14.92 -10.24 -7.19
C VAL A 83 13.89 -9.69 -6.19
N ILE A 84 13.01 -8.79 -6.62
CA ILE A 84 11.94 -8.25 -5.76
C ILE A 84 11.00 -9.39 -5.32
N LEU A 85 10.57 -10.25 -6.23
CA LEU A 85 9.70 -11.39 -5.91
C LEU A 85 10.35 -12.37 -4.93
N GLN A 86 11.63 -12.66 -5.11
CA GLN A 86 12.41 -13.48 -4.18
C GLN A 86 12.49 -12.83 -2.80
N GLY A 87 12.73 -11.51 -2.73
CA GLY A 87 12.71 -10.75 -1.49
C GLY A 87 11.37 -10.89 -0.74
N CYS A 88 10.27 -10.66 -1.44
CA CYS A 88 8.91 -10.83 -0.90
C CYS A 88 8.63 -12.25 -0.41
N TYR A 89 9.11 -13.26 -1.14
CA TYR A 89 8.99 -14.66 -0.73
C TYR A 89 9.78 -14.94 0.55
N CYS A 90 11.04 -14.52 0.61
CA CYS A 90 11.88 -14.67 1.80
C CYS A 90 11.29 -13.95 3.02
N ASP A 91 10.69 -12.77 2.84
CA ASP A 91 9.98 -12.07 3.91
C ASP A 91 8.80 -12.89 4.45
N ARG A 92 8.02 -13.50 3.55
CA ARG A 92 6.90 -14.37 3.94
C ARG A 92 7.37 -15.59 4.72
N VAL A 93 8.43 -16.26 4.25
CA VAL A 93 9.03 -17.41 4.93
C VAL A 93 9.55 -17.00 6.30
N ARG A 94 10.24 -15.87 6.41
CA ARG A 94 10.74 -15.33 7.70
C ARG A 94 9.61 -15.07 8.69
N ASN A 95 8.50 -14.47 8.25
CA ASN A 95 7.33 -14.26 9.11
C ASN A 95 6.71 -15.58 9.59
N HIS A 96 6.69 -16.61 8.74
CA HIS A 96 6.21 -17.93 9.12
C HIS A 96 7.11 -18.58 10.18
N LEU A 97 8.44 -18.54 9.97
CA LEU A 97 9.42 -19.02 10.93
C LEU A 97 9.32 -18.26 12.25
N GLU A 98 9.22 -16.93 12.22
CA GLU A 98 9.06 -16.11 13.42
C GLU A 98 7.79 -16.49 14.19
N THR A 99 6.69 -16.73 13.48
CA THR A 99 5.43 -17.18 14.10
C THR A 99 5.58 -18.55 14.74
N GLN A 100 6.30 -19.47 14.09
CA GLN A 100 6.55 -20.81 14.62
C GLN A 100 7.47 -20.77 15.85
N GLU A 101 8.57 -20.01 15.78
CA GLU A 101 9.49 -19.77 16.89
C GLU A 101 8.74 -19.15 18.08
N LYS A 102 7.88 -18.15 17.84
CA LYS A 102 7.03 -17.55 18.89
C LYS A 102 6.00 -18.51 19.46
N LYS A 103 5.42 -19.42 18.67
CA LYS A 103 4.49 -20.43 19.19
C LYS A 103 5.19 -21.36 20.17
N GLY A 104 6.38 -21.86 19.81
CA GLY A 104 7.19 -22.68 20.72
C GLY A 104 7.56 -21.98 22.03
N CYS A 105 7.78 -20.66 22.01
CA CYS A 105 7.97 -19.88 23.24
C CYS A 105 6.66 -19.64 24.01
N ARG A 106 5.54 -19.41 23.33
CA ARG A 106 4.23 -19.12 23.96
C ARG A 106 3.58 -20.33 24.64
N ASP A 107 4.00 -21.54 24.32
CA ASP A 107 3.55 -22.72 25.06
C ASP A 107 3.97 -22.65 26.55
N SER A 108 4.99 -21.84 26.89
CA SER A 108 5.33 -21.49 28.28
C SER A 108 4.45 -20.38 28.91
N ASP A 109 3.74 -19.57 28.11
CA ASP A 109 2.76 -18.58 28.62
C ASP A 109 1.36 -19.20 28.81
N ASN A 110 1.09 -20.31 28.13
CA ASN A 110 -0.03 -21.21 28.39
C ASN A 110 0.39 -22.26 29.43
N ILE A 111 0.91 -21.83 30.58
CA ILE A 111 0.88 -22.67 31.78
C ILE A 111 -0.60 -22.89 32.07
N LYS A 112 -1.17 -23.95 31.50
CA LYS A 112 -2.31 -24.61 32.11
C LYS A 112 -1.83 -24.92 33.52
N LEU A 113 -2.58 -24.45 34.51
CA LEU A 113 -2.29 -24.69 35.93
C LEU A 113 -1.94 -26.18 36.18
N ASN A 114 -2.47 -27.10 35.36
CA ASN A 114 -2.16 -28.52 35.35
C ASN A 114 -1.71 -29.02 33.94
N GLY A 115 -0.67 -28.45 33.34
CA GLY A 115 -0.12 -28.91 32.05
C GLY A 115 0.50 -30.31 32.09
N ASP A 116 1.00 -30.73 33.25
CA ASP A 116 1.78 -31.98 33.42
C ASP A 116 0.91 -33.21 33.73
N GLY A 117 -0.42 -33.07 33.82
CA GLY A 117 -1.33 -34.19 34.14
C GLY A 117 -1.20 -34.76 35.57
N MET A 118 -0.29 -34.22 36.40
CA MET A 118 -0.11 -34.63 37.79
C MET A 118 -0.96 -33.78 38.74
N PRO A 119 -1.74 -34.38 39.65
CA PRO A 119 -2.43 -33.63 40.70
C PRO A 119 -1.39 -33.13 41.71
N ARG A 120 -1.02 -31.84 41.62
CA ARG A 120 -0.33 -31.18 42.73
C ARG A 120 -1.34 -30.98 43.85
N LEU A 121 -0.99 -31.43 45.05
CA LEU A 121 -1.79 -31.22 46.25
C LEU A 121 -2.04 -29.71 46.38
N LEU A 122 -3.30 -29.27 46.38
CA LEU A 122 -3.74 -27.86 46.49
C LEU A 122 -3.41 -27.22 47.85
N THR A 123 -2.61 -27.88 48.67
CA THR A 123 -2.33 -27.53 50.06
C THR A 123 -1.03 -26.77 50.22
N SER A 124 -0.19 -26.66 49.17
CA SER A 124 1.00 -25.80 49.23
C SER A 124 0.61 -24.36 48.91
N ASP A 125 1.08 -23.43 49.74
CA ASP A 125 0.84 -21.99 49.58
C ASP A 125 1.25 -21.48 48.20
N GLU A 126 2.31 -22.06 47.63
CA GLU A 126 2.81 -21.76 46.28
C GLU A 126 1.76 -22.01 45.17
N VAL A 127 0.95 -23.07 45.28
CA VAL A 127 -0.07 -23.40 44.28
C VAL A 127 -1.25 -22.44 44.40
N PHE A 128 -1.59 -22.04 45.63
CA PHE A 128 -2.63 -21.05 45.88
C PHE A 128 -2.26 -19.68 45.30
N GLU A 129 -1.02 -19.23 45.50
CA GLU A 129 -0.52 -17.98 44.89
C GLU A 129 -0.56 -18.04 43.35
N GLN A 130 -0.18 -19.16 42.74
CA GLN A 130 -0.25 -19.34 41.29
C GLN A 130 -1.69 -19.30 40.76
N VAL A 131 -2.65 -19.87 41.49
CA VAL A 131 -4.09 -19.79 41.14
C VAL A 131 -4.59 -18.35 41.19
N LEU A 132 -4.22 -17.59 42.23
CA LEU A 132 -4.60 -16.19 42.36
C LEU A 132 -4.05 -15.35 41.21
N GLN A 133 -2.75 -15.47 40.91
CA GLN A 133 -2.12 -14.76 39.79
C GLN A 133 -2.77 -15.13 38.44
N TYR A 134 -3.11 -16.41 38.24
CA TYR A 134 -3.81 -16.86 37.04
C TYR A 134 -5.22 -16.24 36.94
N GLN A 135 -5.98 -16.20 38.03
CA GLN A 135 -7.31 -15.58 38.06
C GLN A 135 -7.23 -14.08 37.79
N GLU A 136 -6.32 -13.35 38.44
CA GLU A 136 -6.09 -11.92 38.19
C GLU A 136 -5.72 -11.66 36.73
N HIS A 137 -4.82 -12.47 36.16
CA HIS A 137 -4.44 -12.35 34.77
C HIS A 137 -5.60 -12.61 33.80
N GLN A 138 -6.45 -13.59 34.09
CA GLN A 138 -7.64 -13.86 33.29
C GLN A 138 -8.66 -12.73 33.39
N GLN A 139 -8.88 -12.18 34.58
CA GLN A 139 -9.75 -11.01 34.77
C GLN A 139 -9.21 -9.79 34.02
N ALA A 140 -7.90 -9.52 34.10
CA ALA A 140 -7.26 -8.43 33.36
C ALA A 140 -7.35 -8.63 31.84
N LYS A 141 -7.21 -9.86 31.35
CA LYS A 141 -7.42 -10.20 29.92
C LYS A 141 -8.87 -9.98 29.50
N ALA A 142 -9.85 -10.40 30.31
CA ALA A 142 -11.27 -10.18 30.03
C ALA A 142 -11.60 -8.69 29.99
N ALA A 143 -11.15 -7.91 30.97
CA ALA A 143 -11.34 -6.46 31.01
C ALA A 143 -10.70 -5.75 29.78
N LYS A 144 -9.48 -6.14 29.39
CA LYS A 144 -8.84 -5.64 28.16
C LYS A 144 -9.61 -6.01 26.89
N LYS A 145 -10.28 -7.17 26.86
CA LYS A 145 -11.10 -7.59 25.72
C LYS A 145 -12.38 -6.75 25.65
N GLU A 146 -13.06 -6.55 26.77
CA GLU A 146 -14.29 -5.74 26.83
C GLU A 146 -14.03 -4.28 26.49
N THR A 147 -12.97 -3.67 27.03
CA THR A 147 -12.58 -2.28 26.65
C THR A 147 -12.29 -2.15 25.15
N ARG A 148 -11.60 -3.13 24.55
CA ARG A 148 -11.37 -3.15 23.09
C ARG A 148 -12.64 -3.34 22.28
N LYS A 149 -13.61 -4.11 22.79
CA LYS A 149 -14.91 -4.32 22.14
C LYS A 149 -15.73 -3.05 22.18
N ALA A 150 -15.88 -2.43 23.35
CA ALA A 150 -16.58 -1.16 23.53
C ALA A 150 -15.97 -0.05 22.64
N ALA A 151 -14.65 0.06 22.56
CA ALA A 151 -13.98 1.04 21.69
C ALA A 151 -14.26 0.80 20.20
N ARG A 152 -14.38 -0.46 19.76
CA ARG A 152 -14.76 -0.78 18.38
C ARG A 152 -16.20 -0.40 18.09
N GLU A 153 -17.10 -0.72 19.02
CA GLU A 153 -18.53 -0.42 18.90
C GLU A 153 -18.79 1.09 18.85
N ALA A 154 -18.15 1.86 19.74
CA ALA A 154 -18.21 3.32 19.71
C ALA A 154 -17.72 3.88 18.35
N ARG A 155 -16.58 3.39 17.86
CA ARG A 155 -16.03 3.81 16.56
C ARG A 155 -16.92 3.43 15.39
N THR A 156 -17.59 2.27 15.42
CA THR A 156 -18.55 1.90 14.37
C THR A 156 -19.75 2.81 14.37
N CYS A 157 -20.31 3.14 15.54
CA CYS A 157 -21.43 4.08 15.64
C CYS A 157 -21.04 5.48 15.14
N GLU A 158 -19.88 6.01 15.55
CA GLU A 158 -19.37 7.29 15.05
C GLU A 158 -19.19 7.30 13.53
N MET A 159 -18.68 6.19 12.97
CA MET A 159 -18.49 6.05 11.53
C MET A 159 -19.83 6.04 10.77
N GLU A 160 -20.85 5.37 11.32
CA GLU A 160 -22.20 5.33 10.72
C GLU A 160 -22.83 6.72 10.67
N VAL A 161 -22.74 7.48 11.78
CA VAL A 161 -23.21 8.87 11.84
C VAL A 161 -22.48 9.73 10.80
N TRP A 162 -21.14 9.64 10.76
CA TRP A 162 -20.34 10.37 9.78
C TRP A 162 -20.71 10.01 8.33
N MET A 163 -21.00 8.74 8.04
CA MET A 163 -21.42 8.31 6.71
C MET A 163 -22.76 8.92 6.30
N GLN A 164 -23.73 8.97 7.21
CA GLN A 164 -25.03 9.58 6.95
C GLN A 164 -24.90 11.09 6.68
N GLU A 165 -24.09 11.79 7.47
CA GLU A 165 -23.82 13.22 7.28
C GLU A 165 -23.09 13.50 5.97
N ASP A 166 -22.10 12.68 5.60
CA ASP A 166 -21.35 12.84 4.35
C ASP A 166 -22.23 12.58 3.12
N GLU A 167 -23.14 11.62 3.19
CA GLU A 167 -24.09 11.34 2.12
C GLU A 167 -25.10 12.49 1.96
N ALA A 168 -25.63 13.01 3.07
CA ALA A 168 -26.51 14.19 3.05
C ALA A 168 -25.79 15.43 2.50
N ARG A 169 -24.50 15.60 2.79
CA ARG A 169 -23.67 16.68 2.21
C ARG A 169 -23.49 16.49 0.70
N LYS A 170 -23.19 15.27 0.24
CA LYS A 170 -23.05 14.96 -1.19
C LYS A 170 -24.34 15.24 -1.94
N SER A 171 -25.50 14.90 -1.38
CA SER A 171 -26.79 15.15 -2.02
C SER A 171 -27.09 16.65 -2.14
N ARG A 172 -26.84 17.45 -1.10
CA ARG A 172 -26.94 18.92 -1.16
C ARG A 172 -26.02 19.53 -2.21
N ASN A 173 -24.76 19.08 -2.26
CA ASN A 173 -23.80 19.55 -3.25
C ASN A 173 -24.20 19.18 -4.69
N LYS A 174 -24.74 17.97 -4.88
CA LYS A 174 -25.29 17.54 -6.17
C LYS A 174 -26.48 18.42 -6.58
N ALA A 175 -27.40 18.72 -5.66
CA ALA A 175 -28.53 19.61 -5.93
C ALA A 175 -28.07 21.02 -6.33
N LYS A 176 -27.11 21.62 -5.60
CA LYS A 176 -26.49 22.92 -5.95
C LYS A 176 -25.87 22.90 -7.35
N THR A 177 -25.14 21.83 -7.66
CA THR A 177 -24.50 21.66 -8.97
C THR A 177 -25.54 21.56 -10.09
N GLU A 178 -26.64 20.85 -9.85
CA GLU A 178 -27.69 20.68 -10.85
C GLU A 178 -28.47 21.97 -11.10
N GLN A 179 -28.81 22.71 -10.03
CA GLN A 179 -29.42 24.04 -10.14
C GLN A 179 -28.54 25.00 -10.96
N TRP A 180 -27.22 25.00 -10.69
CA TRP A 180 -26.29 25.80 -11.47
C TRP A 180 -26.24 25.38 -12.94
N LYS A 181 -26.23 24.07 -13.24
CA LYS A 181 -26.27 23.58 -14.62
C LYS A 181 -27.55 24.01 -15.35
N VAL A 182 -28.70 23.95 -14.69
CA VAL A 182 -29.99 24.41 -15.26
C VAL A 182 -29.90 25.90 -15.57
N ALA A 183 -29.48 26.73 -14.60
CA ALA A 183 -29.33 28.17 -14.81
C ALA A 183 -28.33 28.50 -15.94
N VAL A 184 -27.23 27.75 -16.06
CA VAL A 184 -26.26 27.93 -17.16
C VAL A 184 -26.87 27.56 -18.50
N LYS A 185 -27.67 26.49 -18.58
CA LYS A 185 -28.37 26.10 -19.82
C LYS A 185 -29.38 27.16 -20.25
N GLU A 186 -30.17 27.69 -19.32
CA GLU A 186 -31.11 28.78 -19.58
C GLU A 186 -30.38 30.03 -20.09
N TRP A 187 -29.27 30.39 -19.43
CA TRP A 187 -28.44 31.50 -19.86
C TRP A 187 -27.81 31.26 -21.24
N GLU A 188 -27.38 30.05 -21.56
CA GLU A 188 -26.85 29.70 -22.88
C GLU A 188 -27.90 29.78 -23.99
N ALA A 189 -29.13 29.32 -23.73
CA ALA A 189 -30.25 29.44 -24.64
C ALA A 189 -30.58 30.92 -24.92
N GLU A 190 -30.72 31.74 -23.87
CA GLU A 190 -31.00 33.17 -23.99
C GLU A 190 -29.85 33.93 -24.68
N ARG A 191 -28.60 33.53 -24.43
CA ARG A 191 -27.43 34.07 -25.12
C ARG A 191 -27.48 33.81 -26.62
N VAL A 192 -27.93 32.62 -27.03
CA VAL A 192 -28.08 32.28 -28.46
C VAL A 192 -29.19 33.12 -29.09
N LEU A 193 -30.35 33.23 -28.43
CA LEU A 193 -31.47 34.07 -28.91
C LEU A 193 -31.07 35.55 -29.03
N ALA A 194 -30.43 36.10 -28.01
CA ALA A 194 -29.96 37.49 -28.02
C ALA A 194 -28.98 37.76 -29.17
N LYS A 195 -28.12 36.78 -29.50
CA LYS A 195 -27.20 36.88 -30.64
C LYS A 195 -27.95 36.87 -31.98
N GLN A 196 -28.99 36.04 -32.13
CA GLN A 196 -29.83 35.99 -33.33
C GLN A 196 -30.58 37.32 -33.54
N GLU A 197 -31.15 37.87 -32.48
CA GLU A 197 -31.89 39.14 -32.48
C GLU A 197 -30.98 40.39 -32.50
N ARG A 198 -29.65 40.20 -32.45
CA ARG A 198 -28.64 41.26 -32.34
C ARG A 198 -28.84 42.21 -31.13
N ARG A 199 -29.49 41.74 -30.08
CA ARG A 199 -29.63 42.47 -28.81
C ARG A 199 -28.46 42.18 -27.87
N LYS A 200 -28.21 43.09 -26.92
CA LYS A 200 -27.24 42.85 -25.83
C LYS A 200 -27.90 41.98 -24.75
N LEU A 201 -27.17 40.98 -24.28
CA LEU A 201 -27.61 40.12 -23.19
C LEU A 201 -27.54 40.92 -21.88
N GLN A 202 -28.69 41.05 -21.20
CA GLN A 202 -28.80 41.89 -19.99
C GLN A 202 -28.20 41.21 -18.75
N TRP A 203 -28.22 39.87 -18.68
CA TRP A 203 -27.84 39.14 -17.47
C TRP A 203 -26.51 38.41 -17.63
N LYS A 204 -25.70 38.40 -16.57
CA LYS A 204 -24.37 37.77 -16.53
C LYS A 204 -24.50 36.25 -16.41
N LYS A 205 -23.47 35.53 -16.87
CA LYS A 205 -23.40 34.07 -16.74
C LYS A 205 -23.48 33.66 -15.26
N PRO A 206 -24.33 32.69 -14.89
CA PRO A 206 -24.38 32.17 -13.52
C PRO A 206 -23.03 31.60 -13.07
N VAL A 207 -22.56 32.02 -11.89
CA VAL A 207 -21.30 31.55 -11.29
C VAL A 207 -21.61 30.38 -10.35
N HIS A 208 -20.77 29.35 -10.39
CA HIS A 208 -20.91 28.21 -9.49
C HIS A 208 -20.49 28.62 -8.08
N GLY A 209 -21.43 28.59 -7.13
CA GLY A 209 -21.14 28.91 -5.72
C GLY A 209 -20.20 27.90 -5.04
N PRO A 210 -19.68 28.21 -3.85
CA PRO A 210 -18.81 27.30 -3.11
C PRO A 210 -19.55 26.02 -2.69
N ILE A 211 -18.87 24.89 -2.86
CA ILE A 211 -19.36 23.55 -2.47
C ILE A 211 -19.02 23.28 -1.00
N GLU A 212 -19.89 22.56 -0.30
CA GLU A 212 -19.65 22.17 1.10
C GLU A 212 -18.47 21.20 1.21
N LYS A 213 -17.46 21.58 2.00
CA LYS A 213 -16.25 20.80 2.27
C LYS A 213 -16.57 19.52 3.06
N PRO A 214 -15.76 18.45 2.94
CA PRO A 214 -15.97 17.22 3.70
C PRO A 214 -15.70 17.42 5.19
N CYS A 215 -16.54 16.81 6.04
CA CYS A 215 -16.29 16.71 7.48
C CYS A 215 -15.12 15.77 7.75
N PRO A 216 -14.26 16.05 8.75
CA PRO A 216 -13.15 15.18 9.11
C PRO A 216 -13.67 13.80 9.55
N LYS A 217 -12.94 12.74 9.19
CA LYS A 217 -13.30 11.38 9.59
C LYS A 217 -13.03 11.14 11.08
N PRO A 218 -13.90 10.39 11.78
CA PRO A 218 -13.60 9.88 13.11
C PRO A 218 -12.27 9.08 13.10
N LYS A 219 -11.47 9.22 14.16
CA LYS A 219 -10.14 8.58 14.27
C LYS A 219 -10.27 7.14 14.75
#